data_AF-A0A258BAW8-F1
#
_entry.id   AF-A0A258BAW8-F1
#
_cell.length_a   1.000
_cell.length_b   1.000
_cell.length_c   1.000
_cell.angle_alpha   90.00
_cell.angle_beta   90.00
_cell.angle_gamma   90.00
#
_symmetry.space_group_name_H-M   'P 1'
#
loop_
_entity.id
_entity.type
_entity.pdbx_description
1 polymer ?
#
loop_
_entity_poly.entity_id
_entity_poly.type
_entity_poly.pdbx_seq_one_letter_code
_entity_poly.pdbx_strand_id
1 'polypeptide(L)' 'EQGERLIGMAKLVGQVESMIAESGNPDGFDAAKWVASWLEKPSPALGGEKPSAYLDTVSGQEMISDLLAKIQTGAYA' A
#
# COMPACT_ATOMS: atom_id res chain seq x y z
N GLU A 1 2.83 -11.21 -15.42
CA GLU A 1 1.71 -10.29 -15.11
C GLU A 1 0.98 -10.66 -13.81
N GLN A 2 0.12 -11.69 -13.77
CA GLN A 2 -0.64 -12.02 -12.53
C GLN A 2 0.25 -12.40 -11.33
N GLY A 3 1.34 -13.11 -11.56
CA GLY A 3 2.30 -13.47 -10.51
C GLY A 3 3.01 -12.24 -9.92
N GLU A 4 3.38 -11.27 -10.75
CA GLU A 4 4.02 -10.02 -10.30
C GLU A 4 3.07 -9.22 -9.41
N ARG A 5 1.80 -9.11 -9.80
CA ARG A 5 0.78 -8.42 -9.01
C ARG A 5 0.55 -9.04 -7.65
N LEU A 6 0.53 -10.38 -7.57
CA LEU A 6 0.39 -11.11 -6.30
C LEU A 6 1.58 -10.88 -5.37
N ILE A 7 2.80 -10.91 -5.92
CA ILE A 7 4.04 -10.63 -5.16
C ILE A 7 4.04 -9.18 -4.66
N GLY A 8 3.66 -8.23 -5.50
CA GLY A 8 3.53 -6.82 -5.14
C GLY A 8 2.51 -6.59 -4.03
N MET A 9 1.35 -7.25 -4.09
CA MET A 9 0.35 -7.20 -3.03
C MET A 9 0.89 -7.76 -1.71
N ALA A 10 1.55 -8.92 -1.73
CA ALA A 10 2.13 -9.51 -0.52
C ALA A 10 3.17 -8.59 0.12
N LYS A 11 4.01 -7.92 -0.70
CA LYS A 11 4.97 -6.92 -0.23
C LYS A 11 4.29 -5.72 0.44
N LEU A 12 3.21 -5.20 -0.16
CA LEU A 12 2.46 -4.08 0.42
C LEU A 12 1.81 -4.44 1.75
N VAL A 13 1.26 -5.66 1.88
CA VAL A 13 0.70 -6.14 3.15
C VAL A 13 1.79 -6.20 4.23
N GLY A 14 2.92 -6.83 3.95
CA GLY A 14 4.03 -6.91 4.90
C GLY A 14 4.61 -5.53 5.29
N GLN A 15 4.58 -4.58 4.36
CA GLN A 15 4.94 -3.19 4.64
C GLN A 15 3.97 -2.56 5.66
N VAL A 16 2.65 -2.69 5.46
CA VAL A 16 1.66 -2.17 6.43
C VAL A 16 1.75 -2.86 7.78
N GLU A 17 1.94 -4.18 7.82
CA GLU A 17 2.14 -4.91 9.07
C GLU A 17 3.31 -4.35 9.87
N SER A 18 4.44 -4.09 9.19
CA SER A 18 5.62 -3.48 9.80
C SER A 18 5.30 -2.06 10.30
N MET A 19 4.61 -1.24 9.50
CA MET A 19 4.23 0.12 9.87
C MET A 19 3.38 0.16 11.15
N ILE A 20 2.43 -0.75 11.30
CA ILE A 20 1.55 -0.82 12.47
C ILE A 20 2.30 -1.38 13.69
N ALA A 21 3.15 -2.39 13.50
CA ALA A 21 4.00 -2.91 14.56
C ALA A 21 4.93 -1.83 15.14
N GLU A 22 5.46 -0.94 14.29
CA GLU A 22 6.28 0.21 14.71
C GLU A 22 5.44 1.30 15.42
N SER A 23 4.15 1.42 15.09
CA SER A 23 3.26 2.49 15.58
C SER A 23 2.55 2.16 16.89
N GLY A 24 2.68 0.94 17.43
CA GLY A 24 2.15 0.57 18.74
C GLY A 24 1.50 -0.81 18.77
N ASN A 25 0.16 -0.88 18.76
CA ASN A 25 -0.58 -2.12 18.99
C ASN A 25 -1.21 -2.67 17.69
N PRO A 26 -0.70 -3.77 17.13
CA PRO A 26 -1.27 -4.41 15.94
C PRO A 26 -2.53 -5.23 16.22
N ASP A 27 -2.94 -5.40 17.48
CA ASP A 27 -4.05 -6.29 17.84
C ASP A 27 -5.36 -5.90 17.16
N GLY A 28 -5.95 -6.85 16.42
CA GLY A 28 -7.20 -6.67 15.67
C GLY A 28 -7.06 -5.91 14.34
N PHE A 29 -5.87 -5.50 13.93
CA PHE A 29 -5.65 -4.84 12.64
C PHE A 29 -5.42 -5.86 11.51
N ASP A 30 -6.29 -5.85 10.50
CA ASP A 30 -6.14 -6.67 9.30
C ASP A 30 -5.48 -5.86 8.18
N ALA A 31 -4.16 -6.03 8.04
CA ALA A 31 -3.35 -5.32 7.05
C ALA A 31 -3.75 -5.67 5.61
N ALA A 32 -4.10 -6.94 5.34
CA ALA A 32 -4.53 -7.37 4.02
C ALA A 32 -5.84 -6.67 3.61
N LYS A 33 -6.82 -6.62 4.51
CA LYS A 33 -8.08 -5.93 4.29
C LYS A 33 -7.90 -4.42 4.18
N TRP A 34 -7.02 -3.83 4.98
CA TRP A 34 -6.72 -2.41 4.89
C TRP A 34 -6.07 -2.06 3.54
N VAL A 35 -5.05 -2.81 3.10
CA VAL A 35 -4.38 -2.61 1.81
C VAL A 35 -5.38 -2.78 0.67
N ALA A 36 -6.21 -3.83 0.68
CA ALA A 36 -7.25 -4.02 -0.33
C ALA A 36 -8.19 -2.80 -0.43
N SER A 37 -8.67 -2.29 0.70
CA SER A 37 -9.52 -1.09 0.73
C SER A 37 -8.79 0.17 0.27
N TRP A 38 -7.52 0.34 0.65
CA TRP A 38 -6.71 1.48 0.27
C TRP A 38 -6.42 1.52 -1.23
N LEU A 39 -6.14 0.35 -1.83
CA LEU A 39 -5.88 0.24 -3.27
C LEU A 39 -7.08 0.65 -4.14
N GLU A 40 -8.29 0.54 -3.63
CA GLU A 40 -9.52 0.91 -4.34
C GLU A 40 -9.94 2.38 -4.14
N LYS A 41 -9.31 3.08 -3.20
CA LYS A 41 -9.60 4.50 -2.92
C LYS A 41 -8.76 5.41 -3.82
N PRO A 42 -9.38 6.41 -4.47
CA PRO A 42 -8.63 7.38 -5.26
C PRO A 42 -7.67 8.17 -4.36
N SER A 43 -6.41 8.30 -4.77
CA SER A 43 -5.39 9.03 -4.03
C SER A 43 -5.10 10.37 -4.70
N PRO A 44 -5.15 11.50 -3.97
CA PRO A 44 -4.78 12.79 -4.53
C PRO A 44 -3.31 12.84 -4.97
N ALA A 45 -2.43 12.06 -4.33
CA ALA A 45 -1.03 11.93 -4.73
C ALA A 45 -0.84 11.24 -6.10
N LEU A 46 -1.86 10.53 -6.58
CA LEU A 46 -1.92 9.89 -7.90
C LEU A 46 -2.86 10.66 -8.85
N GLY A 47 -3.12 11.94 -8.60
CA GLY A 47 -4.02 12.75 -9.43
C GLY A 47 -5.49 12.32 -9.36
N GLY A 48 -5.90 11.64 -8.28
CA GLY A 48 -7.25 11.08 -8.12
C GLY A 48 -7.41 9.66 -8.65
N GLU A 49 -6.33 9.02 -9.11
CA GLU A 49 -6.37 7.63 -9.55
C GLU A 49 -6.24 6.63 -8.38
N LYS A 50 -6.67 5.40 -8.63
CA LYS A 50 -6.60 4.29 -7.67
C LYS A 50 -5.19 3.68 -7.69
N PRO A 51 -4.56 3.44 -6.53
CA PRO A 51 -3.27 2.74 -6.46
C PRO A 51 -3.28 1.38 -7.18
N SER A 52 -4.43 0.68 -7.20
CA SER A 52 -4.59 -0.60 -7.90
C SER A 52 -4.26 -0.54 -9.39
N ALA A 53 -4.38 0.62 -10.04
CA ALA A 53 -4.11 0.80 -11.46
C ALA A 53 -2.62 0.69 -11.82
N TYR A 54 -1.73 0.79 -10.82
CA TYR A 54 -0.29 0.78 -11.02
C TYR A 54 0.36 -0.57 -10.70
N LEU A 55 -0.40 -1.53 -10.17
CA LEU A 55 0.15 -2.80 -9.67
C LEU A 55 0.48 -3.83 -10.76
N ASP A 56 0.13 -3.57 -12.01
CA ASP A 56 0.38 -4.49 -13.13
C ASP A 56 1.85 -4.46 -13.59
N THR A 57 2.65 -3.51 -13.11
CA THR A 57 4.09 -3.39 -13.43
C THR A 57 4.95 -3.32 -12.17
N VAL A 58 6.17 -3.85 -12.24
CA VAL A 58 7.14 -3.77 -11.12
C VAL A 58 7.39 -2.30 -10.72
N SER A 59 7.62 -1.41 -11.68
CA SER A 59 7.88 0.01 -11.40
C SER A 59 6.68 0.70 -10.73
N GLY A 60 5.46 0.36 -11.13
CA GLY A 60 4.26 0.89 -10.48
C GLY A 60 4.09 0.33 -9.07
N GLN A 61 4.41 -0.94 -8.82
CA GLN A 61 4.42 -1.50 -7.47
C GLN A 61 5.42 -0.80 -6.54
N GLU A 62 6.62 -0.47 -7.03
CA GLU A 62 7.60 0.29 -6.27
C GLU A 62 7.08 1.70 -5.94
N MET A 63 6.50 2.40 -6.92
CA MET A 63 5.87 3.70 -6.69
C MET A 63 4.78 3.65 -5.62
N ILE A 64 3.91 2.63 -5.64
CA ILE A 64 2.85 2.46 -4.64
C ILE A 64 3.44 2.12 -3.26
N SER A 65 4.51 1.34 -3.20
CA SER A 65 5.25 1.03 -1.95
C SER A 65 5.88 2.29 -1.34
N ASP A 66 6.51 3.15 -2.16
CA ASP A 66 7.03 4.44 -1.73
C ASP A 66 5.92 5.39 -1.26
N LEU A 67 4.79 5.43 -1.96
CA LEU A 67 3.63 6.22 -1.55
C LEU A 67 3.11 5.77 -0.18
N LEU A 68 3.01 4.47 0.04
CA LEU A 68 2.58 3.89 1.31
C LEU A 68 3.53 4.25 2.45
N ALA A 69 4.84 4.22 2.22
CA ALA A 69 5.84 4.63 3.22
C ALA A 69 5.71 6.11 3.62
N LYS A 70 5.38 6.99 2.65
CA LYS A 70 5.16 8.42 2.92
C LYS A 70 3.88 8.69 3.71
N ILE A 71 2.88 7.80 3.62
CA ILE A 71 1.66 7.88 4.44
C ILE A 71 1.99 7.59 5.92
N GLN A 72 2.90 6.64 6.21
CA GLN A 72 3.33 6.32 7.58
C GLN A 72 3.89 7.54 8.32
N THR A 73 4.73 8.32 7.63
CA THR A 73 5.47 9.43 8.23
C THR A 73 4.64 10.71 8.37
N GLY A 74 3.37 10.68 7.94
CA GLY A 74 2.52 11.88 7.89
C GLY A 74 3.00 12.92 6.88
N ALA A 75 3.89 12.56 5.95
CA ALA A 75 4.49 13.46 4.97
C ALA A 75 3.54 13.89 3.83
N TYR A 76 2.26 13.48 3.91
CA TYR A 76 1.18 13.99 3.08
C TYR A 76 0.09 14.56 3.98
N ALA A 77 0.27 15.83 4.36
CA ALA A 77 -0.75 16.75 4.86
C ALA A 77 -0.65 18.05 4.07
#